data_AF-A0A2T1GMJ6-F1
#
_entry.id   AF-A0A2T1GMJ6-F1
#
_cell.length_a   1.000
_cell.length_b   1.000
_cell.length_c   1.000
_cell.angle_alpha   90.00
_cell.angle_beta   90.00
_cell.angle_gamma   90.00
#
_symmetry.space_group_name_H-M   'P 1'
#
loop_
_entity.id
_entity.type
_entity.pdbx_description
1 polymer ?
#
loop_
_entity_poly.entity_id
_entity_poly.type
_entity_poly.pdbx_seq_one_letter_code
_entity_poly.pdbx_strand_id
1 'polypeptide(L)' 'MQRAKNWGGHVGRPIGSTTTDDDFLAKPSSIAIDDALTRGLSIRATAKEVGISPATVQKVKAALKKKDI' A
#
# COMPACT_ATOMS: atom_id res chain seq x y z
N MET A 1 4.26 15.78 -29.47
CA MET A 1 4.43 15.13 -28.14
C MET A 1 5.24 15.96 -27.13
N GLN A 2 5.78 17.15 -27.45
CA GLN A 2 6.53 17.97 -26.46
C GLN A 2 5.69 18.57 -25.31
N ARG A 3 4.38 18.84 -25.49
CA ARG A 3 3.57 19.59 -24.49
C ARG A 3 3.41 18.87 -23.14
N ALA A 4 3.14 17.56 -23.13
CA ALA A 4 2.99 16.78 -21.90
C ALA A 4 4.30 16.65 -21.11
N LYS A 5 5.46 16.75 -21.76
CA LYS A 5 6.78 16.70 -21.08
C LYS A 5 7.10 18.01 -20.34
N ASN A 6 6.61 19.14 -20.85
CA ASN A 6 6.88 20.46 -20.28
C ASN A 6 5.84 20.89 -19.25
N TRP A 7 4.58 20.45 -19.39
CA TRP A 7 3.44 20.84 -18.53
C TRP A 7 2.74 19.67 -17.85
N GLY A 8 3.13 18.43 -18.15
CA GLY A 8 2.63 17.28 -17.40
C GLY A 8 3.21 17.31 -16.00
N GLY A 9 2.36 17.55 -15.00
CA GLY A 9 2.74 17.37 -13.60
C GLY A 9 3.29 15.96 -13.39
N HIS A 10 4.23 15.81 -12.46
CA HIS A 10 4.81 14.51 -12.15
C HIS A 10 3.69 13.55 -11.71
N VAL A 11 3.35 12.56 -12.56
CA VAL A 11 2.36 11.53 -12.24
C VAL A 11 3.10 10.33 -11.66
N GLY A 12 3.14 10.23 -10.34
CA GLY A 12 3.82 9.14 -9.65
C GLY A 12 4.24 9.52 -8.24
N ARG A 13 4.99 8.62 -7.59
CA ARG A 13 5.61 8.91 -6.30
C ARG A 13 6.68 10.00 -6.50
N PRO A 14 6.63 11.12 -5.78
CA PRO A 14 7.65 12.16 -5.92
C PRO A 14 9.03 11.56 -5.62
N ILE A 15 9.99 11.85 -6.49
CA ILE A 15 11.39 11.46 -6.29
C ILE A 15 11.86 12.15 -5.00
N GLY A 16 12.35 11.36 -4.04
CA GLY A 16 12.71 11.84 -2.70
C GLY A 16 11.59 11.81 -1.66
N SER A 17 10.39 11.30 -1.98
CA SER A 17 9.36 11.08 -0.95
C SER A 17 9.82 10.00 0.02
N THR A 18 10.14 10.39 1.25
CA THR A 18 10.42 9.51 2.38
C THR A 18 9.12 8.97 2.98
N THR A 19 8.19 8.46 2.17
CA THR A 19 7.08 7.68 2.76
C THR A 19 7.72 6.45 3.35
N THR A 20 7.79 6.44 4.67
CA THR A 20 8.30 5.33 5.45
C THR A 20 7.30 4.17 5.37
N ASP A 21 7.74 2.98 5.76
CA ASP A 21 6.81 1.86 5.90
C ASP A 21 5.71 2.20 6.93
N ASP A 22 6.02 3.01 7.96
CA ASP A 22 5.02 3.53 8.90
C ASP A 22 3.98 4.45 8.24
N ASP A 23 4.40 5.40 7.40
CA ASP A 23 3.47 6.26 6.66
C ASP A 23 2.59 5.46 5.70
N PHE A 24 3.11 4.36 5.16
CA PHE A 24 2.35 3.44 4.31
C PHE A 24 1.34 2.62 5.12
N LEU A 25 1.72 2.16 6.31
CA LEU A 25 0.88 1.37 7.22
C LEU A 25 -0.19 2.22 7.93
N ALA A 26 0.03 3.52 8.11
CA ALA A 26 -0.94 4.45 8.69
C ALA A 26 -2.15 4.75 7.76
N LYS A 27 -2.12 4.31 6.51
CA LYS A 27 -3.23 4.52 5.57
C LYS A 27 -4.47 3.74 6.01
N PRO A 28 -5.70 4.29 5.85
CA PRO A 28 -6.93 3.59 6.23
C PRO A 28 -7.07 2.21 5.59
N SER A 29 -6.63 2.07 4.34
CA SER A 29 -6.62 0.79 3.63
C SER A 29 -5.63 -0.21 4.22
N SER A 30 -4.45 0.23 4.65
CA SER A 30 -3.46 -0.62 5.30
C SER A 30 -3.93 -1.09 6.66
N ILE A 31 -4.59 -0.21 7.44
CA ILE A 31 -5.20 -0.54 8.74
C ILE A 31 -6.29 -1.62 8.57
N ALA A 32 -7.18 -1.45 7.60
CA ALA A 32 -8.23 -2.45 7.33
C ALA A 32 -7.65 -3.80 6.88
N ILE A 33 -6.54 -3.79 6.13
CA ILE A 33 -5.83 -5.01 5.74
C ILE A 33 -5.19 -5.68 6.96
N ASP A 34 -4.56 -4.90 7.85
CA ASP A 34 -3.92 -5.41 9.07
C ASP A 34 -4.95 -6.08 10.00
N ASP A 35 -6.09 -5.41 10.26
CA ASP A 35 -7.20 -5.99 11.04
C ASP A 35 -7.72 -7.29 10.42
N ALA A 36 -7.93 -7.34 9.10
CA ALA A 36 -8.33 -8.57 8.42
C ALA A 36 -7.28 -9.70 8.52
N LEU A 37 -5.98 -9.36 8.43
CA LEU A 37 -4.90 -10.34 8.56
C LEU A 37 -4.76 -10.86 10.00
N THR A 38 -4.93 -10.00 11.01
CA THR A 38 -4.89 -10.37 12.44
C THR A 38 -6.06 -11.28 12.82
N ARG A 39 -7.22 -11.13 12.16
CA ARG A 39 -8.35 -12.09 12.24
C ARG A 39 -8.06 -13.46 11.61
N GLY A 40 -6.88 -13.66 11.02
CA GLY A 40 -6.45 -14.95 10.45
C GLY A 40 -6.94 -15.20 9.02
N LEU A 41 -7.44 -14.18 8.33
CA LEU A 41 -7.89 -14.32 6.95
C LEU A 41 -6.72 -14.54 5.98
N SER A 42 -6.97 -15.31 4.93
CA SER A 42 -6.01 -15.47 3.84
C SER A 42 -5.91 -14.20 3.00
N ILE A 43 -4.77 -14.00 2.32
CA ILE A 43 -4.52 -12.83 1.45
C ILE A 43 -5.67 -12.60 0.45
N ARG A 44 -6.22 -13.67 -0.13
CA ARG A 44 -7.34 -13.58 -1.10
C ARG A 44 -8.66 -13.23 -0.42
N ALA A 45 -8.91 -13.74 0.77
CA ALA A 45 -10.11 -13.40 1.55
C ALA A 45 -10.06 -11.93 1.99
N THR A 46 -8.93 -11.47 2.54
CA THR A 46 -8.69 -10.08 2.91
C THR A 46 -8.86 -9.13 1.72
N ALA A 47 -8.32 -9.50 0.55
CA ALA A 47 -8.49 -8.72 -0.68
C ALA A 47 -9.98 -8.54 -1.07
N LYS A 48 -10.76 -9.61 -0.96
CA LYS A 48 -12.21 -9.59 -1.24
C LYS A 48 -12.98 -8.76 -0.21
N GLU A 49 -12.64 -8.88 1.07
CA GLU A 49 -13.32 -8.18 2.17
C GLU A 49 -13.06 -6.67 2.14
N VAL A 50 -11.79 -6.26 1.96
CA VAL A 50 -11.41 -4.84 1.94
C VAL A 50 -11.65 -4.21 0.56
N GLY A 51 -11.93 -5.01 -0.48
CA GLY A 51 -12.14 -4.52 -1.85
C GLY A 51 -10.85 -4.03 -2.52
N ILE A 52 -9.71 -4.64 -2.19
CA ILE A 52 -8.38 -4.22 -2.64
C ILE A 52 -7.68 -5.37 -3.39
N SER A 53 -6.74 -5.05 -4.29
CA SER A 53 -5.95 -6.06 -4.99
C SER A 53 -5.12 -6.96 -4.03
N PRO A 54 -4.99 -8.27 -4.29
CA PRO A 54 -4.13 -9.15 -3.51
C PRO A 54 -2.67 -8.70 -3.45
N ALA A 55 -2.18 -8.02 -4.49
CA ALA A 55 -0.83 -7.48 -4.54
C ALA A 55 -0.61 -6.37 -3.50
N THR A 56 -1.63 -5.53 -3.26
CA THR A 56 -1.56 -4.51 -2.19
C THR A 56 -1.56 -5.18 -0.81
N VAL A 57 -2.39 -6.20 -0.60
CA VAL A 57 -2.41 -6.98 0.65
C VAL A 57 -1.04 -7.60 0.94
N GLN A 58 -0.38 -8.16 -0.08
CA GLN A 58 0.98 -8.68 0.04
C GLN A 58 2.00 -7.61 0.42
N LYS A 59 1.91 -6.41 -0.15
CA LYS A 59 2.79 -5.29 0.22
C LYS A 59 2.61 -4.89 1.69
N VAL A 60 1.37 -4.76 2.16
CA VAL A 60 1.06 -4.45 3.57
C VAL A 60 1.62 -5.53 4.49
N LYS A 61 1.36 -6.81 4.18
CA LYS A 61 1.90 -7.93 4.97
C LYS A 61 3.42 -7.93 5.04
N ALA A 62 4.09 -7.61 3.94
CA ALA A 62 5.56 -7.52 3.90
C ALA A 62 6.09 -6.34 4.72
N ALA A 63 5.42 -5.19 4.67
CA ALA A 63 5.77 -4.00 5.46
C ALA A 63 5.57 -4.25 6.97
N LEU A 64 4.47 -4.91 7.38
CA LEU A 64 4.25 -5.32 8.77
C LEU A 64 5.37 -6.22 9.28
N LYS A 65 5.73 -7.27 8.51
CA LYS A 65 6.82 -8.18 8.88
C LYS A 65 8.16 -7.47 9.07
N LYS A 66 8.45 -6.42 8.30
CA LYS A 66 9.70 -5.64 8.45
C LYS A 66 9.72 -4.78 9.70
N LYS A 67 8.55 -4.38 10.20
CA LYS A 67 8.42 -3.59 11.44
C LYS A 67 8.65 -4.43 12.69
N ASP A 68 8.31 -5.72 12.63
CA ASP A 68 8.45 -6.67 13.74
C ASP A 68 9.86 -7.28 13.88
N ILE A 69 10.76 -7.04 12.92
CA ILE A 69 12.16 -7.50 12.89
C ILE A 69 13.07 -6.37 13.34
#